data_AF-T1AR38-F1
#
_entry.id   AF-T1AR38-F1
#
_cell.length_a   1.000
_cell.length_b   1.000
_cell.length_c   1.000
_cell.angle_alpha   90.00
_cell.angle_beta   90.00
_cell.angle_gamma   90.00
#
_symmetry.space_group_name_H-M   'P 1'
#
loop_
_entity.id
_entity.type
_entity.pdbx_description
1 polymer ?
#
loop_
_entity_poly.entity_id
_entity_poly.type
_entity_poly.pdbx_seq_one_letter_code
_entity_poly.pdbx_strand_id
1 'polypeptide(L)'
;MLKSGGFRAVSNRFYHKNIKGKDILVLLGDTQSPSSEGQYEINELIVKFFKKLGGTRIYTIGGYNASNKYTESPRVFAVSNDKTMRKELEKNGVIFGKITGTIWGSAGLIPVFAQKYGIPSACLMGETGFLEIDASAARAVLRVMENII
;
A
#
# COMPACT_ATOMS: atom_id res chain seq x y z
N MET A 1 -12.04 17.50 -10.32
CA MET A 1 -13.42 17.57 -10.85
C MET A 1 -14.21 16.41 -10.26
N LEU A 2 -15.39 16.68 -9.72
CA LEU A 2 -16.31 15.66 -9.21
C LEU A 2 -17.18 15.14 -10.36
N LYS A 3 -17.76 13.93 -10.23
CA LYS A 3 -18.71 13.39 -11.22
C LYS A 3 -19.93 14.30 -11.45
N SER A 4 -20.25 15.14 -10.46
CA SER A 4 -21.30 16.16 -10.53
C SER A 4 -20.90 17.45 -11.27
N GLY A 5 -19.67 17.55 -11.80
CA GLY A 5 -19.13 18.77 -12.40
C GLY A 5 -18.59 19.79 -11.40
N GLY A 6 -18.70 19.53 -10.08
CA GLY A 6 -18.16 20.40 -9.04
C GLY A 6 -16.64 20.25 -8.80
N PHE A 7 -16.11 21.03 -7.84
CA PHE A 7 -14.73 20.95 -7.39
C PHE A 7 -14.63 20.68 -5.88
N ARG A 8 -13.48 20.14 -5.46
CA ARG A 8 -13.07 20.04 -4.05
C ARG A 8 -11.55 20.10 -3.98
N ALA A 9 -11.03 20.46 -2.80
CA ALA A 9 -9.60 20.37 -2.54
C ALA A 9 -9.11 18.92 -2.69
N VAL A 10 -7.90 18.77 -3.23
CA VAL A 10 -7.16 17.50 -3.17
C VAL A 10 -6.87 17.18 -1.72
N SER A 11 -7.05 15.92 -1.32
CA SER A 11 -6.83 15.51 0.05
C SER A 11 -6.37 14.06 0.16
N ASN A 12 -5.61 13.81 1.21
CA ASN A 12 -5.42 12.51 1.80
C ASN A 12 -6.49 12.32 2.87
N ARG A 13 -7.22 11.21 2.82
CA ARG A 13 -8.39 10.93 3.67
C ARG A 13 -8.21 9.59 4.35
N PHE A 14 -8.38 9.59 5.66
CA PHE A 14 -8.45 8.38 6.46
C PHE A 14 -9.90 7.99 6.68
N TYR A 15 -10.21 6.73 6.42
CA TYR A 15 -11.47 6.10 6.74
C TYR A 15 -11.23 5.12 7.87
N HIS A 16 -12.09 5.10 8.87
CA HIS A 16 -11.97 4.21 10.02
C HIS A 16 -13.08 3.18 10.02
N LYS A 17 -12.72 1.94 10.37
CA LYS A 17 -13.68 0.89 10.68
C LYS A 17 -13.11 -0.04 11.74
N ASN A 18 -13.91 -0.37 12.74
CA ASN A 18 -13.63 -1.50 13.63
C ASN A 18 -14.15 -2.80 13.00
N ILE A 19 -13.28 -3.79 12.84
CA ILE A 19 -13.61 -5.13 12.32
C ILE A 19 -13.14 -6.16 13.34
N LYS A 20 -14.08 -6.90 13.93
CA LYS A 20 -13.80 -7.97 14.91
C LYS A 20 -12.85 -7.53 16.05
N GLY A 21 -13.01 -6.29 16.53
CA GLY A 21 -12.18 -5.72 17.59
C GLY A 21 -10.84 -5.14 17.13
N LYS A 22 -10.54 -5.14 15.83
CA LYS A 22 -9.38 -4.46 15.24
C LYS A 22 -9.79 -3.14 14.61
N ASP A 23 -9.13 -2.05 15.00
CA ASP A 23 -9.29 -0.76 14.34
C ASP A 23 -8.47 -0.70 13.05
N ILE A 24 -9.15 -0.46 11.94
CA ILE A 24 -8.54 -0.34 10.62
C ILE A 24 -8.70 1.09 10.13
N LEU A 25 -7.59 1.66 9.70
CA LEU A 25 -7.54 2.95 9.03
C LEU A 25 -7.15 2.71 7.57
N VAL A 26 -8.03 3.10 6.66
CA VAL A 26 -7.78 3.07 5.21
C VAL A 26 -7.44 4.48 4.76
N LEU A 27 -6.23 4.67 4.25
CA LEU A 27 -5.81 5.92 3.66
C LEU A 27 -6.06 5.89 2.14
N LEU A 28 -6.77 6.89 1.63
CA LEU A 28 -6.91 7.15 0.20
C LEU A 28 -6.47 8.58 -0.11
N GLY A 29 -5.84 8.78 -1.27
CA GLY A 29 -5.38 10.08 -1.74
C GLY A 29 -5.80 10.34 -3.18
N ASP A 30 -5.98 11.61 -3.54
CA ASP A 30 -6.33 11.99 -4.93
C ASP A 30 -5.12 12.09 -5.84
N THR A 31 -3.99 12.51 -5.26
CA THR A 31 -2.72 12.69 -5.94
C THR A 31 -1.60 12.58 -4.94
N GLN A 32 -0.40 12.32 -5.45
CA GLN A 32 0.84 12.42 -4.68
C GLN A 32 1.50 13.77 -4.97
N SER A 33 2.40 14.20 -4.09
CA SER A 33 3.15 15.44 -4.35
C SER A 33 3.98 15.30 -5.63
N PRO A 34 3.99 16.30 -6.52
CA PRO A 34 4.85 16.31 -7.69
C PRO A 34 6.32 16.61 -7.35
N SER A 35 6.58 17.27 -6.21
CA SER A 35 7.94 17.56 -5.74
C SER A 35 8.47 16.47 -4.81
N SER A 36 9.78 16.23 -4.87
CA SER A 36 10.49 15.31 -3.99
C SER A 36 10.32 15.69 -2.52
N GLU A 37 10.41 16.97 -2.19
CA GLU A 37 10.24 17.51 -0.84
C GLU A 37 8.85 17.18 -0.32
N GLY A 38 7.80 17.48 -1.10
CA GLY A 38 6.43 17.19 -0.70
C GLY A 38 6.14 15.69 -0.62
N GLN A 39 6.80 14.85 -1.42
CA GLN A 39 6.71 13.39 -1.29
C GLN A 39 7.22 12.94 0.08
N TYR A 40 8.37 13.45 0.51
CA TYR A 40 8.93 13.11 1.81
C TYR A 40 8.08 13.68 2.96
N GLU A 41 7.72 14.95 2.88
CA GLU A 41 6.95 15.64 3.93
C GLU A 41 5.57 15.01 4.16
N ILE A 42 4.79 14.80 3.09
CA ILE A 42 3.42 14.28 3.21
C ILE A 42 3.45 12.84 3.71
N ASN A 43 4.32 11.98 3.17
CA ASN A 43 4.39 10.59 3.59
C ASN A 43 4.91 10.43 5.02
N GLU A 44 5.87 11.26 5.45
CA GLU A 44 6.30 11.24 6.85
C GLU A 44 5.18 11.73 7.79
N LEU A 45 4.45 12.78 7.39
CA LEU A 45 3.33 13.33 8.16
C LEU A 45 2.21 12.29 8.34
N ILE A 46 1.89 11.53 7.29
CA ILE A 46 0.94 10.40 7.34
C ILE A 46 1.36 9.37 8.39
N VAL A 47 2.63 8.95 8.38
CA VAL A 47 3.12 7.94 9.34
C VAL A 47 3.16 8.49 10.76
N LYS A 48 3.59 9.75 10.95
CA LYS A 48 3.54 10.44 12.25
C LYS A 48 2.11 10.52 12.79
N PHE A 49 1.14 10.85 11.94
CA PHE A 49 -0.26 10.90 12.31
C PHE A 49 -0.76 9.52 12.76
N PHE A 50 -0.52 8.47 11.97
CA PHE A 50 -0.90 7.11 12.32
C PHE A 50 -0.25 6.64 13.64
N LYS A 51 1.02 6.97 13.86
CA LYS A 51 1.72 6.67 15.12
C LYS A 51 1.07 7.35 16.32
N LYS A 52 0.69 8.63 16.19
CA LYS A 52 0.02 9.38 17.27
C LYS A 52 -1.32 8.76 17.67
N LEU A 53 -1.98 8.06 16.75
CA LEU A 53 -3.21 7.30 17.03
C LEU A 53 -2.96 5.94 17.69
N GLY A 54 -1.69 5.56 17.96
CA GLY A 54 -1.34 4.25 18.50
C GLY A 54 -1.29 3.13 17.46
N GLY A 55 -1.20 3.47 16.17
CA GLY A 55 -1.15 2.51 15.08
C GLY A 55 0.04 1.55 15.17
N THR A 56 -0.20 0.26 14.95
CA THR A 56 0.77 -0.82 15.23
C THR A 56 1.30 -1.53 13.98
N ARG A 57 0.60 -1.46 12.84
CA ARG A 57 0.99 -2.13 11.59
C ARG A 57 0.56 -1.29 10.39
N ILE A 58 1.39 -1.22 9.35
CA ILE A 58 1.07 -0.49 8.11
C ILE A 58 1.19 -1.43 6.90
N TYR A 59 0.19 -1.42 6.04
CA TYR A 59 0.26 -2.04 4.72
C TYR A 59 0.09 -0.96 3.64
N THR A 60 0.99 -0.96 2.67
CA THR A 60 0.84 -0.19 1.44
C THR A 60 0.58 -1.12 0.27
N ILE A 61 -0.11 -0.62 -0.75
CA ILE A 61 -0.52 -1.40 -1.92
C ILE A 61 0.00 -0.72 -3.18
N GLY A 62 0.62 -1.50 -4.05
CA GLY A 62 1.10 -1.06 -5.36
C GLY A 62 0.83 -2.08 -6.46
N GLY A 63 1.30 -1.77 -7.66
CA GLY A 63 1.33 -2.69 -8.79
C GLY A 63 2.77 -2.95 -9.23
N TYR A 64 3.07 -4.18 -9.65
CA TYR A 64 4.35 -4.55 -10.24
C TYR A 64 4.14 -4.97 -11.69
N ASN A 65 4.59 -4.14 -12.64
CA ASN A 65 4.48 -4.47 -14.06
C ASN A 65 5.53 -5.52 -14.43
N ALA A 66 5.08 -6.77 -14.57
CA ALA A 66 5.96 -7.89 -14.83
C ALA A 66 6.15 -8.17 -16.33
N SER A 67 5.23 -7.74 -17.19
CA SER A 67 5.28 -8.00 -18.63
C SER A 67 4.31 -7.15 -19.45
N ASN A 68 4.50 -7.07 -20.76
CA ASN A 68 3.51 -6.45 -21.67
C ASN A 68 2.36 -7.40 -22.06
N LYS A 69 2.11 -8.46 -21.28
CA LYS A 69 1.02 -9.43 -21.52
C LYS A 69 -0.04 -9.32 -20.44
N TYR A 70 -1.24 -9.80 -20.75
CA TYR A 70 -2.28 -9.94 -19.74
C TYR A 70 -1.91 -11.06 -18.76
N THR A 71 -2.12 -10.81 -17.47
CA THR A 71 -1.88 -11.78 -16.40
C THR A 71 -3.20 -12.36 -15.93
N GLU A 72 -3.50 -13.61 -16.30
CA GLU A 72 -4.76 -14.27 -15.92
C GLU A 72 -4.87 -14.54 -14.42
N SER A 73 -3.75 -14.87 -13.77
CA SER A 73 -3.67 -15.17 -12.34
C SER A 73 -2.58 -14.33 -11.67
N PRO A 74 -2.88 -13.07 -11.31
CA PRO A 74 -1.92 -12.17 -10.70
C PRO A 74 -1.33 -12.73 -9.41
N ARG A 75 -0.01 -12.81 -9.33
CA ARG A 75 0.70 -13.10 -8.08
C ARG A 75 0.77 -11.84 -7.23
N VAL A 76 1.06 -12.00 -5.94
CA VAL A 76 1.31 -10.88 -5.03
C VAL A 76 2.74 -10.96 -4.54
N PHE A 77 3.50 -9.90 -4.80
CA PHE A 77 4.86 -9.74 -4.30
C PHE A 77 4.88 -8.78 -3.12
N ALA A 78 5.90 -8.86 -2.26
CA ALA A 78 6.04 -7.86 -1.21
C ALA A 78 7.48 -7.58 -0.79
N VAL A 79 7.64 -6.43 -0.15
CA VAL A 79 8.79 -6.08 0.70
C VAL A 79 8.27 -5.71 2.08
N SER A 80 9.06 -5.97 3.12
CA SER A 80 8.67 -5.66 4.50
C SER A 80 9.88 -5.40 5.38
N ASN A 81 9.72 -4.48 6.34
CA ASN A 81 10.72 -4.16 7.35
C ASN A 81 10.67 -5.10 8.57
N ASP A 82 9.71 -6.03 8.64
CA ASP A 82 9.50 -6.90 9.79
C ASP A 82 9.55 -8.39 9.42
N LYS A 83 10.26 -9.20 10.22
CA LYS A 83 10.43 -10.64 9.96
C LYS A 83 9.15 -11.42 10.22
N THR A 84 8.37 -11.02 11.21
CA THR A 84 7.14 -11.73 11.60
C THR A 84 6.07 -11.53 10.54
N MET A 85 5.90 -10.29 10.08
CA MET A 85 4.99 -9.92 9.00
C MET A 85 5.35 -10.62 7.68
N ARG A 86 6.65 -10.78 7.35
CA ARG A 86 7.06 -11.60 6.19
C ARG A 86 6.54 -13.03 6.28
N LYS A 87 6.77 -13.70 7.40
CA LYS A 87 6.32 -15.09 7.59
C LYS A 87 4.79 -15.21 7.54
N GLU A 88 4.06 -14.24 8.08
CA GLU A 88 2.60 -14.17 8.04
C GLU A 88 2.09 -14.03 6.60
N LEU A 89 2.70 -13.14 5.81
CA LEU A 89 2.35 -12.90 4.41
C LEU A 89 2.73 -14.09 3.51
N GLU A 90 3.89 -14.72 3.71
CA GLU A 90 4.31 -15.92 2.97
C GLU A 90 3.31 -17.07 3.13
N LYS A 91 2.77 -17.27 4.34
CA LYS A 91 1.72 -18.28 4.59
C LYS A 91 0.43 -18.00 3.81
N ASN A 92 0.22 -16.76 3.38
CA ASN A 92 -0.92 -16.33 2.58
C ASN A 92 -0.59 -16.21 1.07
N GLY A 93 0.51 -16.84 0.63
CA GLY A 93 0.88 -16.91 -0.79
C GLY A 93 1.61 -15.68 -1.33
N VAL A 94 2.07 -14.77 -0.47
CA VAL A 94 2.86 -13.60 -0.87
C VAL A 94 4.31 -13.98 -1.12
N ILE A 95 4.87 -13.50 -2.23
CA ILE A 95 6.21 -13.84 -2.70
C ILE A 95 7.21 -12.74 -2.32
N PHE A 96 8.28 -13.11 -1.63
CA PHE A 96 9.39 -12.21 -1.27
C PHE A 96 10.66 -12.52 -2.05
N GLY A 97 11.49 -11.50 -2.32
CA GLY A 97 12.85 -11.67 -2.84
C GLY A 97 12.96 -12.23 -4.28
N LYS A 98 11.86 -12.21 -5.05
CA LYS A 98 11.82 -12.69 -6.44
C LYS A 98 11.79 -11.57 -7.49
N ILE A 99 11.61 -10.32 -7.06
CA ILE A 99 11.55 -9.16 -7.95
C ILE A 99 12.61 -8.15 -7.54
N THR A 100 13.19 -7.47 -8.53
CA THR A 100 14.11 -6.35 -8.37
C THR A 100 13.45 -5.11 -8.94
N GLY A 101 13.65 -3.96 -8.31
CA GLY A 101 13.04 -2.71 -8.76
C GLY A 101 12.96 -1.67 -7.67
N THR A 102 12.48 -0.49 -8.05
CA THR A 102 12.25 0.63 -7.14
C THR A 102 10.76 0.78 -6.91
N ILE A 103 10.35 0.86 -5.64
CA ILE A 103 8.96 1.18 -5.27
C ILE A 103 8.86 2.69 -5.13
N TRP A 104 8.14 3.32 -6.06
CA TRP A 104 8.02 4.78 -6.12
C TRP A 104 6.87 5.32 -5.27
N GLY A 105 7.04 6.57 -4.84
CA GLY A 105 6.00 7.33 -4.15
C GLY A 105 5.59 6.75 -2.80
N SER A 106 4.32 6.93 -2.45
CA SER A 106 3.77 6.62 -1.14
C SER A 106 3.89 5.14 -0.77
N ALA A 107 3.79 4.24 -1.76
CA ALA A 107 3.95 2.80 -1.55
C ALA A 107 5.37 2.40 -1.12
N GLY A 108 6.39 3.20 -1.46
CA GLY A 108 7.78 2.98 -1.05
C GLY A 108 8.18 3.82 0.17
N LEU A 109 7.74 5.08 0.20
CA LEU A 109 8.14 6.03 1.25
C LEU A 109 7.47 5.77 2.59
N ILE A 110 6.20 5.37 2.62
CA ILE A 110 5.51 5.08 3.88
C ILE A 110 6.21 3.94 4.64
N PRO A 111 6.56 2.78 4.04
CA PRO A 111 7.33 1.75 4.74
C PRO A 111 8.70 2.23 5.25
N VAL A 112 9.38 3.09 4.49
CA VAL A 112 10.67 3.69 4.91
C VAL A 112 10.48 4.54 6.17
N PHE A 113 9.48 5.41 6.19
CA PHE A 113 9.17 6.19 7.39
C PHE A 113 8.63 5.32 8.53
N ALA A 114 7.82 4.30 8.25
CA ALA A 114 7.36 3.34 9.24
C ALA A 114 8.55 2.66 9.94
N GLN A 115 9.57 2.25 9.18
CA GLN A 115 10.82 1.74 9.73
C GLN A 115 11.52 2.75 10.65
N LYS A 116 11.65 4.01 10.21
CA LYS A 116 12.21 5.10 11.03
C LYS A 116 11.48 5.26 12.37
N TYR A 117 10.19 4.96 12.41
CA TYR A 117 9.36 5.10 13.61
C TYR A 117 9.11 3.79 14.39
N GLY A 118 9.73 2.68 13.98
CA GLY A 118 9.61 1.38 14.63
C GLY A 118 8.26 0.68 14.41
N ILE A 119 7.57 1.00 13.31
CA ILE A 119 6.27 0.41 12.96
C ILE A 119 6.49 -0.71 11.94
N PRO A 120 6.10 -1.96 12.26
CA PRO A 120 6.04 -3.05 11.29
C PRO A 120 5.22 -2.66 10.07
N SER A 121 5.79 -2.84 8.89
CA SER A 121 5.17 -2.46 7.63
C SER A 121 5.54 -3.37 6.47
N ALA A 122 4.63 -3.44 5.50
CA ALA A 122 4.85 -4.12 4.23
C ALA A 122 4.26 -3.32 3.06
N CYS A 123 4.88 -3.45 1.90
CA CYS A 123 4.29 -3.03 0.62
C CYS A 123 3.95 -4.28 -0.18
N LEU A 124 2.65 -4.48 -0.45
CA LEU A 124 2.12 -5.57 -1.27
C LEU A 124 1.90 -5.05 -2.69
N MET A 125 2.40 -5.77 -3.67
CA MET A 125 2.33 -5.40 -5.08
C MET A 125 1.65 -6.51 -5.87
N GLY A 126 0.49 -6.19 -6.45
CA GLY A 126 -0.17 -7.09 -7.39
C GLY A 126 0.61 -7.14 -8.71
N GLU A 127 0.85 -8.34 -9.22
CA GLU A 127 1.42 -8.53 -10.55
C GLU A 127 0.46 -7.98 -11.60
N THR A 128 0.92 -6.98 -12.35
CA THR A 128 0.20 -6.42 -13.47
C THR A 128 1.00 -6.59 -14.75
N GLY A 129 0.38 -6.27 -15.88
CA GLY A 129 1.03 -6.36 -17.18
C GLY A 129 0.56 -5.28 -18.15
N PHE A 130 -0.09 -5.69 -19.24
CA PHE A 130 -0.51 -4.78 -20.32
C PHE A 130 -1.51 -3.68 -19.89
N LEU A 131 -2.28 -3.91 -18.83
CA LEU A 131 -3.37 -3.01 -18.43
C LEU A 131 -2.89 -1.85 -17.57
N GLU A 132 -3.32 -0.63 -17.93
CA GLU A 132 -3.11 0.57 -17.09
C GLU A 132 -3.94 0.51 -15.80
N ILE A 133 -5.18 0.02 -15.89
CA ILE A 133 -6.07 -0.22 -14.75
C ILE A 133 -6.35 -1.72 -14.67
N ASP A 134 -5.71 -2.39 -13.73
CA ASP A 134 -5.77 -3.84 -13.56
C ASP A 134 -6.56 -4.25 -12.31
N ALA A 135 -7.87 -4.44 -12.48
CA ALA A 135 -8.75 -4.85 -11.39
C ALA A 135 -8.45 -6.27 -10.87
N SER A 136 -7.86 -7.13 -11.70
CA SER A 136 -7.48 -8.50 -11.33
C SER A 136 -6.30 -8.47 -10.36
N ALA A 137 -5.28 -7.64 -10.65
CA ALA A 137 -4.15 -7.43 -9.74
C ALA A 137 -4.59 -6.83 -8.40
N ALA A 138 -5.45 -5.81 -8.42
CA ALA A 138 -6.01 -5.22 -7.20
C ALA A 138 -6.80 -6.25 -6.36
N ARG A 139 -7.62 -7.08 -7.02
CA ARG A 139 -8.38 -8.15 -6.37
C ARG A 139 -7.47 -9.20 -5.73
N ALA A 140 -6.36 -9.56 -6.38
CA ALA A 140 -5.39 -10.51 -5.82
C ALA A 140 -4.78 -9.99 -4.50
N VAL A 141 -4.40 -8.71 -4.44
CA VAL A 141 -3.92 -8.10 -3.20
C VAL A 141 -5.02 -8.06 -2.13
N LEU A 142 -6.24 -7.67 -2.48
CA LEU A 142 -7.35 -7.63 -1.51
C LEU A 142 -7.69 -9.00 -0.92
N ARG A 143 -7.56 -10.09 -1.68
CA ARG A 143 -7.73 -11.46 -1.15
C ARG A 143 -6.67 -11.82 -0.11
N VAL A 144 -5.42 -11.38 -0.31
CA VAL A 144 -4.39 -11.53 0.72
C VAL A 144 -4.75 -10.72 1.96
N MET A 145 -5.20 -9.47 1.77
CA MET A 145 -5.58 -8.57 2.87
C MET A 145 -6.76 -9.13 3.70
N GLU A 146 -7.75 -9.74 3.03
CA GLU A 146 -8.90 -10.39 3.68
C GLU A 146 -8.49 -11.51 4.63
N ASN A 147 -7.39 -12.23 4.34
CA ASN A 147 -6.92 -13.33 5.17
C ASN A 147 -6.08 -12.88 6.38
N ILE A 148 -5.53 -11.67 6.37
CA ILE A 148 -4.61 -11.17 7.41
C ILE A 148 -5.23 -10.09 8.31
N ILE A 149 -6.33 -9.48 7.88
CA ILE A 149 -7.09 -8.46 8.64
C ILE A 149 -8.26 -9.12 9.37
#